data_AF-A0A1S1QND4-F1
#
_entry.id   AF-A0A1S1QND4-F1
#
_cell.length_a   1.000
_cell.length_b   1.000
_cell.length_c   1.000
_cell.angle_alpha   90.00
_cell.angle_beta   90.00
_cell.angle_gamma   90.00
#
_symmetry.space_group_name_H-M   'P 1'
#
loop_
_entity.id
_entity.type
_entity.pdbx_description
1 polymer ?
#
loop_
_entity_poly.entity_id
_entity_poly.type
_entity_poly.pdbx_seq_one_letter_code
_entity_poly.pdbx_strand_id
1 'polypeptide(L)'
;MAAATVALLGGSRGPASWLGRPVRLAARRLGRPTSWLSWRLTWAAVALVVGLGPPLRHPRYYGSGGWAEVADWCSIAAGLLAAAGVVAGLVLAERPAPRSPALSWGLGVLGGRRAFGAVVALAVAAGVATVLAAPDPQIDVFHLLQASSRGLVDGVNMYHQVWLTGQPGDLHGGLVDVYPYLPATSVLLAPFRLLLGDVRYGLLAALVVAVYAVRALGRPGAPWMPVVPLLVLVFPESCYALEQSWTEPLLVACLAVMVWAACRGRGALAVVAFAVALASKQHVVLLVPVAAVWPAFGRRRAAAACGLALVFVAPWVLDDPGAFFHDAVRTNLDYPVLDHSLSVTGWAHHFGVDLGFGTTAVALAAVYLLAWRARGDATGFAAGGALVLLTVVELNKQSFFNHYTLPMALLVLAIATTLAPAPGPGPEPADTDAADPPADD
;
A
#
# COMPACT_ATOMS: atom_id res chain seq x y z
N MET A 1 -6.57 1.48 13.89
CA MET A 1 -5.09 1.51 13.73
C MET A 1 -4.49 2.90 13.88
N ALA A 2 -5.01 3.94 13.22
CA ALA A 2 -4.51 5.32 13.35
C ALA A 2 -4.41 5.83 14.79
N ALA A 3 -5.40 5.55 15.66
CA ALA A 3 -5.35 5.90 17.08
C ALA A 3 -4.24 5.15 17.87
N ALA A 4 -3.89 3.93 17.47
CA ALA A 4 -2.79 3.17 18.06
C ALA A 4 -1.43 3.69 17.56
N THR A 5 -1.34 4.11 16.30
CA THR A 5 -0.16 4.78 15.73
C THR A 5 0.06 6.16 16.37
N VAL A 6 -1.01 6.93 16.61
CA VAL A 6 -0.95 8.21 17.35
C VAL A 6 -0.58 7.99 18.82
N ALA A 7 -1.03 6.91 19.46
CA ALA A 7 -0.61 6.56 20.82
C ALA A 7 0.83 6.04 20.92
N LEU A 8 1.37 5.47 19.83
CA LEU A 8 2.77 5.03 19.75
C LEU A 8 3.74 6.18 19.42
N LEU A 9 3.28 7.17 18.65
CA LEU A 9 4.07 8.36 18.28
C LEU A 9 3.92 9.53 19.28
N GLY A 10 2.77 9.63 19.94
CA GLY A 10 2.47 10.64 20.94
C GLY A 10 3.01 10.23 22.30
N GLY A 11 4.20 10.74 22.65
CA GLY A 11 4.78 10.61 23.99
C GLY A 11 3.77 10.88 25.11
N SER A 12 4.08 10.33 26.29
CA SER A 12 3.22 9.99 27.44
C SER A 12 2.35 11.08 28.09
N ARG A 13 2.04 12.23 27.48
CA ARG A 13 1.39 13.37 28.14
C ARG A 13 0.30 14.07 27.30
N GLY A 14 -0.72 13.34 26.84
CA GLY A 14 -1.88 13.92 26.15
C GLY A 14 -3.26 13.30 26.53
N PRO A 15 -4.38 13.92 26.14
CA PRO A 15 -5.76 13.48 26.44
C PRO A 15 -6.11 12.08 25.89
N ALA A 16 -5.34 11.56 24.93
CA ALA A 16 -5.33 10.14 24.52
C ALA A 16 -4.97 9.16 25.67
N SER A 17 -4.58 9.67 26.85
CA SER A 17 -4.26 8.86 28.01
C SER A 17 -5.44 8.02 28.52
N TRP A 18 -6.70 8.41 28.35
CA TRP A 18 -7.83 7.63 28.90
C TRP A 18 -7.98 6.25 28.23
N LEU A 19 -7.84 6.16 26.91
CA LEU A 19 -7.89 4.89 26.16
C LEU A 19 -6.75 3.94 26.51
N GLY A 20 -5.59 4.48 26.93
CA GLY A 20 -4.43 3.69 27.36
C GLY A 20 -4.47 3.22 28.82
N ARG A 21 -5.42 3.70 29.65
CA ARG A 21 -5.52 3.31 31.08
C ARG A 21 -5.68 1.81 31.30
N PRO A 22 -6.60 1.08 30.64
CA PRO A 22 -6.74 -0.36 30.84
C PRO A 22 -5.47 -1.13 30.47
N VAL A 23 -4.81 -0.77 29.36
CA VAL A 23 -3.52 -1.38 28.95
C VAL A 23 -2.41 -1.08 29.95
N ARG A 24 -2.34 0.14 30.49
CA ARG A 24 -1.37 0.48 31.54
C ARG A 24 -1.61 -0.26 32.85
N LEU A 25 -2.86 -0.40 33.27
CA LEU A 25 -3.23 -1.15 34.49
C LEU A 25 -2.93 -2.65 34.33
N ALA A 26 -3.26 -3.24 33.20
CA ALA A 26 -2.94 -4.62 32.89
C ALA A 26 -1.42 -4.86 32.83
N ALA A 27 -0.67 -3.97 32.16
CA ALA A 27 0.78 -4.06 32.08
C ALA A 27 1.44 -3.99 33.48
N ARG A 28 0.95 -3.09 34.35
CA ARG A 28 1.40 -2.98 35.74
C ARG A 28 1.11 -4.25 36.54
N ARG A 29 -0.09 -4.83 36.43
CA ARG A 29 -0.44 -6.11 37.09
C ARG A 29 0.45 -7.27 36.64
N LEU A 30 0.88 -7.26 35.37
CA LEU A 30 1.74 -8.30 34.79
C LEU A 30 3.25 -8.05 35.04
N GLY A 31 3.63 -6.94 35.68
CA GLY A 31 5.05 -6.57 35.85
C GLY A 31 5.76 -6.31 34.52
N ARG A 32 5.04 -5.85 33.48
CA ARG A 32 5.56 -5.63 32.12
C ARG A 32 5.41 -4.16 31.70
N PRO A 33 6.26 -3.67 30.79
CA PRO A 33 6.10 -2.32 30.26
C PRO A 33 4.85 -2.21 29.37
N THR A 34 4.20 -1.04 29.37
CA THR A 34 2.97 -0.81 28.58
C THR A 34 3.19 -0.97 27.08
N SER A 35 4.37 -0.60 26.58
CA SER A 35 4.76 -0.81 25.18
C SER A 35 4.75 -2.29 24.79
N TRP A 36 5.16 -3.18 25.69
CA TRP A 36 5.14 -4.62 25.44
C TRP A 36 3.72 -5.18 25.34
N LEU A 37 2.81 -4.76 26.22
CA LEU A 37 1.43 -5.25 26.21
C LEU A 37 0.62 -4.68 25.04
N SER A 38 0.72 -3.37 24.80
CA SER A 38 0.06 -2.71 23.66
C SER A 38 0.48 -3.35 22.33
N TRP A 39 1.78 -3.57 22.15
CA TRP A 39 2.33 -4.23 20.97
C TRP A 39 1.76 -5.63 20.75
N ARG A 40 1.66 -6.46 21.80
CA ARG A 40 1.08 -7.81 21.70
C ARG A 40 -0.39 -7.80 21.34
N LEU A 41 -1.16 -6.92 21.98
CA LEU A 41 -2.58 -6.76 21.66
C LEU A 41 -2.77 -6.33 20.21
N THR A 42 -1.91 -5.44 19.70
CA THR A 42 -1.93 -5.06 18.28
C THR A 42 -1.70 -6.25 17.36
N TRP A 43 -0.66 -7.05 17.60
CA TRP A 43 -0.37 -8.21 16.74
C TRP A 43 -1.37 -9.35 16.89
N ALA A 44 -1.93 -9.56 18.08
CA ALA A 44 -3.05 -10.47 18.28
C ALA A 44 -4.29 -10.01 17.48
N ALA A 45 -4.59 -8.70 17.49
CA ALA A 45 -5.65 -8.14 16.66
C ALA A 45 -5.36 -8.30 15.17
N VAL A 46 -4.11 -8.10 14.72
CA VAL A 46 -3.71 -8.36 13.33
C VAL A 46 -3.91 -9.83 12.97
N ALA A 47 -3.49 -10.78 13.82
CA ALA A 47 -3.70 -12.20 13.59
C ALA A 47 -5.19 -12.55 13.48
N LEU A 48 -6.04 -11.97 14.33
CA LEU A 48 -7.49 -12.15 14.27
C LEU A 48 -8.07 -11.58 12.98
N VAL A 49 -7.69 -10.35 12.59
CA VAL A 49 -8.19 -9.72 11.36
C VAL A 49 -7.76 -10.49 10.11
N VAL A 50 -6.52 -10.94 10.04
CA VAL A 50 -5.99 -11.69 8.89
C VAL A 50 -6.55 -13.11 8.83
N GLY A 51 -6.70 -13.78 9.98
CA GLY A 51 -7.20 -15.15 10.07
C GLY A 51 -8.71 -15.26 9.92
N LEU A 52 -9.47 -14.36 10.55
CA LEU A 52 -10.94 -14.36 10.52
C LEU A 52 -11.51 -13.46 9.42
N GLY A 53 -10.72 -12.55 8.85
CA GLY A 53 -11.16 -11.66 7.78
C GLY A 53 -11.73 -12.43 6.59
N PRO A 54 -10.97 -13.31 5.91
CA PRO A 54 -11.47 -14.06 4.78
C PRO A 54 -12.75 -14.88 5.05
N PRO A 55 -12.88 -15.67 6.15
CA PRO A 55 -14.11 -16.42 6.41
C PRO A 55 -15.29 -15.53 6.85
N LEU A 56 -15.06 -14.33 7.37
CA LEU A 56 -16.14 -13.41 7.78
C LEU A 56 -16.52 -12.40 6.69
N ARG A 57 -15.59 -12.11 5.77
CA ARG A 57 -15.69 -11.09 4.72
C ARG A 57 -15.05 -11.59 3.43
N HIS A 58 -15.87 -12.27 2.65
CA HIS A 58 -15.60 -12.70 1.29
C HIS A 58 -16.74 -12.18 0.39
N PRO A 59 -16.90 -10.85 0.26
CA PRO A 59 -17.94 -10.31 -0.62
C PRO A 59 -17.65 -10.77 -2.05
N ARG A 60 -18.59 -11.54 -2.62
CA ARG A 60 -18.61 -11.94 -4.03
C ARG A 60 -19.70 -11.11 -4.69
N TYR A 61 -19.32 -10.16 -5.54
CA TYR A 61 -20.32 -9.36 -6.25
C TYR A 61 -20.67 -9.99 -7.60
N TYR A 62 -19.66 -10.45 -8.32
CA TYR A 62 -19.78 -10.99 -9.68
C TYR A 62 -19.23 -12.42 -9.78
N GLY A 63 -18.42 -12.85 -8.82
CA GLY A 63 -17.83 -14.19 -8.78
C GLY A 63 -18.86 -15.30 -8.50
N SER A 64 -18.92 -16.32 -9.36
CA SER A 64 -19.78 -17.50 -9.16
C SER A 64 -19.12 -18.83 -9.57
N GLY A 65 -19.77 -19.95 -9.24
CA GLY A 65 -19.31 -21.30 -9.58
C GLY A 65 -18.10 -21.80 -8.78
N GLY A 66 -17.52 -22.92 -9.23
CA GLY A 66 -16.45 -23.63 -8.51
C GLY A 66 -15.18 -22.80 -8.31
N TRP A 67 -14.86 -21.89 -9.24
CA TRP A 67 -13.71 -20.99 -9.07
C TRP A 67 -13.90 -20.01 -7.91
N ALA A 68 -15.13 -19.56 -7.64
CA ALA A 68 -15.40 -18.70 -6.49
C ALA A 68 -15.15 -19.46 -5.17
N GLU A 69 -15.52 -20.75 -5.11
CA GLU A 69 -15.21 -21.59 -3.94
C GLU A 69 -13.71 -21.80 -3.76
N VAL A 70 -12.97 -22.05 -4.86
CA VAL A 70 -11.51 -22.15 -4.81
C VAL A 70 -10.89 -20.85 -4.31
N ALA A 71 -11.35 -19.69 -4.79
CA ALA A 71 -10.87 -18.40 -4.35
C ALA A 71 -11.05 -18.19 -2.83
N ASP A 72 -12.22 -18.55 -2.30
CA ASP A 72 -12.52 -18.43 -0.87
C ASP A 72 -11.68 -19.39 -0.04
N TRP A 73 -11.62 -20.68 -0.41
CA TRP A 73 -10.83 -21.66 0.35
C TRP A 73 -9.34 -21.34 0.35
N CYS A 74 -8.79 -20.92 -0.80
CA CYS A 74 -7.41 -20.46 -0.88
C CYS A 74 -7.17 -19.20 -0.04
N SER A 75 -8.09 -18.23 -0.05
CA SER A 75 -8.00 -17.01 0.77
C SER A 75 -8.07 -17.30 2.26
N ILE A 76 -9.00 -18.18 2.68
CA ILE A 76 -9.14 -18.64 4.07
C ILE A 76 -7.87 -19.35 4.53
N ALA A 77 -7.36 -20.30 3.72
CA ALA A 77 -6.14 -21.02 4.02
C ALA A 77 -4.93 -20.07 4.13
N ALA A 78 -4.80 -19.10 3.22
CA ALA A 78 -3.77 -18.06 3.27
C ALA A 78 -3.88 -17.21 4.54
N GLY A 79 -5.09 -16.76 4.89
CA GLY A 79 -5.39 -15.99 6.10
C GLY A 79 -5.04 -16.72 7.39
N LEU A 80 -5.51 -17.97 7.53
CA LEU A 80 -5.24 -18.80 8.71
C LEU A 80 -3.75 -19.11 8.86
N LEU A 81 -3.05 -19.44 7.75
CA LEU A 81 -1.62 -19.72 7.79
C LEU A 81 -0.81 -18.45 8.11
N ALA A 82 -1.19 -17.30 7.57
CA ALA A 82 -0.56 -16.02 7.91
C ALA A 82 -0.79 -15.65 9.38
N ALA A 83 -2.01 -15.83 9.90
CA ALA A 83 -2.34 -15.61 11.31
C ALA A 83 -1.54 -16.56 12.23
N ALA A 84 -1.41 -17.83 11.87
CA ALA A 84 -0.56 -18.78 12.59
C ALA A 84 0.90 -18.34 12.60
N GLY A 85 1.41 -17.77 11.49
CA GLY A 85 2.73 -17.14 11.43
C GLY A 85 2.87 -15.94 12.39
N VAL A 86 1.86 -15.07 12.48
CA VAL A 86 1.83 -13.95 13.44
C VAL A 86 1.93 -14.47 14.88
N VAL A 87 1.09 -15.45 15.22
CA VAL A 87 1.05 -16.06 16.56
C VAL A 87 2.37 -16.74 16.87
N ALA A 88 2.96 -17.46 15.90
CA ALA A 88 4.26 -18.08 16.08
C ALA A 88 5.35 -17.05 16.37
N GLY A 89 5.36 -15.91 15.66
CA GLY A 89 6.24 -14.78 15.93
C GLY A 89 6.07 -14.23 17.36
N LEU A 90 4.82 -14.12 17.85
CA LEU A 90 4.51 -13.67 19.23
C LEU A 90 5.09 -14.59 20.29
N VAL A 91 5.01 -15.91 20.05
CA VAL A 91 5.55 -16.92 20.96
C VAL A 91 7.08 -16.95 20.89
N LEU A 92 7.67 -16.81 19.71
CA LEU A 92 9.12 -16.81 19.51
C LEU A 92 9.79 -15.55 20.07
N ALA A 93 9.11 -14.40 20.04
CA ALA A 93 9.60 -13.15 20.62
C ALA A 93 9.59 -13.14 22.17
N GLU A 94 9.02 -14.15 22.84
CA GLU A 94 9.16 -14.31 24.29
C GLU A 94 10.58 -14.74 24.66
N ARG A 95 11.07 -14.28 25.82
CA ARG A 95 12.35 -14.75 26.40
C ARG A 95 12.44 -16.28 26.32
N PRO A 96 13.64 -16.85 26.14
CA PRO A 96 13.84 -18.28 26.01
C PRO A 96 13.50 -18.99 27.32
N ALA A 97 12.22 -19.29 27.53
CA ALA A 97 11.83 -20.38 28.40
C ALA A 97 12.20 -21.70 27.68
N PRO A 98 12.55 -22.77 28.40
CA PRO A 98 12.75 -24.07 27.79
C PRO A 98 11.46 -24.50 27.09
N ARG A 99 11.53 -24.61 25.76
CA ARG A 99 10.43 -25.09 24.90
C ARG A 99 10.73 -26.52 24.49
N SER A 100 9.70 -27.34 24.32
CA SER A 100 9.92 -28.69 23.77
C SER A 100 10.51 -28.57 22.36
N PRO A 101 11.34 -29.54 21.93
CA PRO A 101 11.91 -29.56 20.58
C PRO A 101 10.84 -29.52 19.48
N ALA A 102 9.73 -30.24 19.70
CA ALA A 102 8.59 -30.28 18.78
C ALA A 102 7.91 -28.91 18.62
N LEU A 103 7.68 -28.19 19.73
CA LEU A 103 7.08 -26.85 19.69
C LEU A 103 8.01 -25.86 18.98
N SER A 104 9.32 -25.91 19.26
CA SER A 104 10.30 -25.04 18.63
C SER A 104 10.40 -25.28 17.13
N TRP A 105 10.37 -26.53 16.70
CA TRP A 105 10.34 -26.91 15.29
C TRP A 105 9.07 -26.41 14.59
N GLY A 106 7.89 -26.66 15.17
CA GLY A 106 6.61 -26.22 14.59
C GLY A 106 6.52 -24.70 14.44
N LEU A 107 6.92 -23.94 15.46
CA LEU A 107 6.98 -22.47 15.40
C LEU A 107 7.98 -21.98 14.35
N GLY A 108 9.13 -22.66 14.22
CA GLY A 108 10.13 -22.36 13.20
C GLY A 108 9.64 -22.61 11.77
N VAL A 109 8.82 -23.65 11.55
CA VAL A 109 8.20 -23.93 10.25
C VAL A 109 7.19 -22.84 9.90
N LEU A 110 6.31 -22.46 10.84
CA LEU A 110 5.28 -21.42 10.64
C LEU A 110 5.86 -20.02 10.45
N GLY A 111 6.98 -19.70 11.10
CA GLY A 111 7.75 -18.46 10.88
C GLY A 111 8.73 -18.55 9.71
N GLY A 112 8.78 -19.68 8.99
CA GLY A 112 9.82 -19.99 8.02
C GLY A 112 9.58 -19.45 6.61
N ARG A 113 10.61 -19.57 5.75
CA ARG A 113 10.51 -19.24 4.32
C ARG A 113 9.46 -20.07 3.57
N ARG A 114 9.26 -21.33 3.99
CA ARG A 114 8.28 -22.25 3.39
C ARG A 114 6.85 -21.81 3.67
N ALA A 115 6.52 -21.47 4.92
CA ALA A 115 5.21 -20.95 5.26
C ALA A 115 4.91 -19.64 4.51
N PHE A 116 5.87 -18.72 4.44
CA PHE A 116 5.74 -17.51 3.62
C PHE A 116 5.43 -17.84 2.15
N GLY A 117 6.20 -18.74 1.53
CA GLY A 117 5.97 -19.15 0.14
C GLY A 117 4.60 -19.81 -0.07
N ALA A 118 4.15 -20.63 0.89
CA ALA A 118 2.84 -21.25 0.87
C ALA A 118 1.71 -20.21 0.96
N VAL A 119 1.82 -19.20 1.84
CA VAL A 119 0.83 -18.10 1.91
C VAL A 119 0.78 -17.34 0.59
N VAL A 120 1.93 -16.99 0.02
CA VAL A 120 1.98 -16.29 -1.29
C VAL A 120 1.33 -17.16 -2.37
N ALA A 121 1.66 -18.45 -2.45
CA ALA A 121 1.08 -19.35 -3.43
C ALA A 121 -0.45 -19.48 -3.28
N LEU A 122 -0.95 -19.62 -2.05
CA LEU A 122 -2.39 -19.70 -1.78
C LEU A 122 -3.10 -18.39 -2.13
N ALA A 123 -2.53 -17.23 -1.79
CA ALA A 123 -3.13 -15.95 -2.12
C ALA A 123 -3.09 -15.64 -3.63
N VAL A 124 -2.04 -16.06 -4.34
CA VAL A 124 -1.98 -15.98 -5.81
C VAL A 124 -3.01 -16.91 -6.44
N ALA A 125 -3.13 -18.15 -5.96
CA ALA A 125 -4.16 -19.08 -6.41
C ALA A 125 -5.57 -18.52 -6.18
N ALA A 126 -5.79 -17.89 -5.03
CA ALA A 126 -7.04 -17.19 -4.74
C ALA A 126 -7.31 -16.06 -5.74
N GLY A 127 -6.34 -15.18 -5.99
CA GLY A 127 -6.48 -14.09 -6.95
C GLY A 127 -6.73 -14.58 -8.38
N VAL A 128 -6.03 -15.62 -8.83
CA VAL A 128 -6.29 -16.26 -10.14
C VAL A 128 -7.70 -16.83 -10.18
N ALA A 129 -8.12 -17.56 -9.15
CA ALA A 129 -9.46 -18.12 -9.06
C ALA A 129 -10.55 -17.02 -9.04
N THR A 130 -10.31 -15.88 -8.40
CA THR A 130 -11.19 -14.71 -8.45
C THR A 130 -11.37 -14.17 -9.87
N VAL A 131 -10.28 -14.02 -10.62
CA VAL A 131 -10.35 -13.57 -12.03
C VAL A 131 -11.16 -14.56 -12.88
N LEU A 132 -10.95 -15.86 -12.67
CA LEU A 132 -11.71 -16.92 -13.37
C LEU A 132 -13.18 -17.00 -12.95
N ALA A 133 -13.49 -16.67 -11.69
CA ALA A 133 -14.84 -16.69 -11.15
C ALA A 133 -15.69 -15.50 -11.63
N ALA A 134 -15.06 -14.36 -11.90
CA ALA A 134 -15.70 -13.13 -12.34
C ALA A 134 -15.09 -12.66 -13.68
N PRO A 135 -15.35 -13.35 -14.80
CA PRO A 135 -14.75 -13.00 -16.10
C PRO A 135 -15.23 -11.64 -16.65
N ASP A 136 -16.41 -11.18 -16.22
CA ASP A 136 -17.03 -9.93 -16.68
C ASP A 136 -17.63 -9.14 -15.50
N PRO A 137 -16.79 -8.61 -14.58
CA PRO A 137 -17.25 -7.90 -13.40
C PRO A 137 -17.96 -6.61 -13.81
N GLN A 138 -19.13 -6.36 -13.21
CA GLN A 138 -19.96 -5.21 -13.55
C GLN A 138 -19.43 -3.93 -12.85
N ILE A 139 -18.23 -3.48 -13.22
CA ILE A 139 -17.57 -2.26 -12.74
C ILE A 139 -16.81 -1.55 -13.88
N ASP A 140 -16.89 -0.22 -13.90
CA ASP A 140 -16.32 0.63 -14.94
C ASP A 140 -14.79 0.48 -15.07
N VAL A 141 -14.08 0.44 -13.95
CA VAL A 141 -12.62 0.35 -13.90
C VAL A 141 -12.09 -0.87 -14.68
N PHE A 142 -12.77 -2.01 -14.62
CA PHE A 142 -12.35 -3.20 -15.37
C PHE A 142 -12.41 -2.94 -16.87
N HIS A 143 -13.57 -2.54 -17.40
CA HIS A 143 -13.76 -2.31 -18.83
C HIS A 143 -12.84 -1.20 -19.36
N LEU A 144 -12.71 -0.13 -18.59
CA LEU A 144 -11.81 0.99 -18.86
C LEU A 144 -10.36 0.53 -19.03
N LEU A 145 -9.84 -0.25 -18.08
CA LEU A 145 -8.46 -0.73 -18.14
C LEU A 145 -8.28 -1.79 -19.23
N GLN A 146 -9.27 -2.65 -19.46
CA GLN A 146 -9.26 -3.65 -20.53
C GLN A 146 -9.19 -3.00 -21.92
N ALA A 147 -9.99 -1.96 -22.16
CA ALA A 147 -10.03 -1.23 -23.42
C ALA A 147 -8.76 -0.40 -23.62
N SER A 148 -8.45 0.49 -22.67
CA SER A 148 -7.29 1.38 -22.76
C SER A 148 -5.96 0.64 -22.93
N SER A 149 -5.79 -0.50 -22.25
CA SER A 149 -4.60 -1.34 -22.37
C SER A 149 -4.51 -2.05 -23.73
N ARG A 150 -5.64 -2.42 -24.33
CA ARG A 150 -5.70 -3.02 -25.67
C ARG A 150 -5.43 -1.98 -26.76
N GLY A 151 -6.06 -0.80 -26.65
CA GLY A 151 -5.95 0.27 -27.65
C GLY A 151 -4.54 0.82 -27.82
N LEU A 152 -3.62 0.57 -26.88
CA LEU A 152 -2.19 0.92 -27.04
C LEU A 152 -1.54 0.25 -28.27
N VAL A 153 -1.95 -0.97 -28.62
CA VAL A 153 -1.41 -1.69 -29.80
C VAL A 153 -1.89 -1.05 -31.09
N ASP A 154 -3.09 -0.46 -31.06
CA ASP A 154 -3.72 0.20 -32.20
C ASP A 154 -3.33 1.70 -32.29
N GLY A 155 -2.46 2.18 -31.40
CA GLY A 155 -2.07 3.59 -31.34
C GLY A 155 -3.19 4.54 -30.91
N VAL A 156 -4.26 4.01 -30.30
CA VAL A 156 -5.42 4.80 -29.90
C VAL A 156 -5.14 5.51 -28.57
N ASN A 157 -5.28 6.83 -28.55
CA ASN A 157 -5.19 7.62 -27.33
C ASN A 157 -6.26 7.15 -26.32
N MET A 158 -5.85 6.80 -25.10
CA MET A 158 -6.75 6.30 -24.05
C MET A 158 -7.85 7.28 -23.64
N TYR A 159 -7.61 8.58 -23.81
CA TYR A 159 -8.57 9.65 -23.53
C TYR A 159 -9.61 9.85 -24.63
N HIS A 160 -9.52 9.07 -25.73
CA HIS A 160 -10.53 9.05 -26.81
C HIS A 160 -11.34 7.76 -26.81
N GLN A 161 -11.04 6.82 -25.92
CA GLN A 161 -11.69 5.52 -25.91
C GLN A 161 -13.01 5.57 -25.15
N VAL A 162 -13.97 4.78 -25.62
CA VAL A 162 -15.25 4.53 -24.97
C VAL A 162 -15.31 3.03 -24.67
N TRP A 163 -15.54 2.65 -23.42
CA TRP A 163 -15.50 1.24 -22.97
C TRP A 163 -16.85 0.71 -22.49
N LEU A 164 -17.87 1.57 -22.37
CA LEU A 164 -19.26 1.21 -22.10
C LEU A 164 -20.18 2.00 -23.04
N THR A 165 -21.28 1.40 -23.49
CA THR A 165 -22.14 1.99 -24.53
C THR A 165 -23.22 2.95 -24.02
N GLY A 166 -23.33 3.13 -22.70
CA GLY A 166 -24.37 3.93 -22.05
C GLY A 166 -25.81 3.43 -22.26
N GLN A 167 -26.01 2.20 -22.71
CA GLN A 167 -27.34 1.62 -22.94
C GLN A 167 -28.04 1.28 -21.61
N PRO A 168 -29.38 1.26 -21.53
CA PRO A 168 -30.09 0.78 -20.34
C PRO A 168 -29.70 -0.68 -20.04
N GLY A 169 -28.89 -0.89 -19.01
CA GLY A 169 -28.25 -2.17 -18.69
C GLY A 169 -26.73 -2.07 -18.52
N ASP A 170 -26.12 -1.01 -19.07
CA ASP A 170 -24.76 -0.62 -18.74
C ASP A 170 -24.72 -0.05 -17.31
N LEU A 171 -23.61 -0.33 -16.63
CA LEU A 171 -23.30 -0.03 -15.23
C LEU A 171 -23.89 1.31 -14.78
N HIS A 172 -24.93 1.24 -13.93
CA HIS A 172 -25.63 2.43 -13.46
C HIS A 172 -24.66 3.34 -12.67
N GLY A 173 -24.29 4.48 -13.26
CA GLY A 173 -23.52 5.54 -12.62
C GLY A 173 -21.98 5.42 -12.69
N GLY A 174 -21.43 4.51 -13.49
CA GLY A 174 -19.98 4.43 -13.74
C GLY A 174 -19.48 5.41 -14.81
N LEU A 175 -18.16 5.63 -14.87
CA LEU A 175 -17.54 6.43 -15.95
C LEU A 175 -17.53 5.62 -17.26
N VAL A 176 -18.25 6.09 -18.27
CA VAL A 176 -18.47 5.36 -19.54
C VAL A 176 -17.49 5.75 -20.66
N ASP A 177 -17.01 6.99 -20.62
CA ASP A 177 -16.23 7.67 -21.66
C ASP A 177 -15.13 8.60 -21.10
N VAL A 178 -14.73 8.42 -19.84
CA VAL A 178 -13.71 9.23 -19.16
C VAL A 178 -12.61 8.38 -18.56
N TYR A 179 -11.34 8.61 -18.94
CA TYR A 179 -10.18 7.91 -18.37
C TYR A 179 -9.59 8.70 -17.18
N PRO A 180 -9.96 8.41 -15.92
CA PRO A 180 -9.64 9.28 -14.78
C PRO A 180 -8.24 9.02 -14.18
N TYR A 181 -7.37 8.36 -14.95
CA TYR A 181 -6.03 7.95 -14.54
C TYR A 181 -4.96 8.59 -15.42
N LEU A 182 -3.71 8.40 -15.03
CA LEU A 182 -2.57 8.78 -15.85
C LEU A 182 -2.04 7.56 -16.64
N PRO A 183 -1.38 7.77 -17.80
CA PRO A 183 -1.13 6.72 -18.78
C PRO A 183 -0.35 5.50 -18.31
N ALA A 184 0.54 5.64 -17.31
CA ALA A 184 1.33 4.50 -16.84
C ALA A 184 0.48 3.36 -16.28
N THR A 185 -0.75 3.64 -15.80
CA THR A 185 -1.66 2.59 -15.35
C THR A 185 -1.95 1.59 -16.46
N SER A 186 -2.43 2.03 -17.62
CA SER A 186 -2.73 1.11 -18.74
C SER A 186 -1.47 0.57 -19.41
N VAL A 187 -0.39 1.37 -19.49
CA VAL A 187 0.87 0.90 -20.07
C VAL A 187 1.47 -0.27 -19.28
N LEU A 188 1.44 -0.22 -17.94
CA LEU A 188 1.94 -1.31 -17.10
C LEU A 188 1.06 -2.55 -17.14
N LEU A 189 -0.25 -2.39 -17.37
CA LEU A 189 -1.21 -3.49 -17.41
C LEU A 189 -1.33 -4.12 -18.80
N ALA A 190 -0.93 -3.41 -19.85
CA ALA A 190 -1.01 -3.88 -21.23
C ALA A 190 -0.33 -5.23 -21.49
N PRO A 191 0.88 -5.53 -20.99
CA PRO A 191 1.46 -6.85 -21.18
C PRO A 191 0.56 -7.99 -20.66
N PHE A 192 -0.13 -7.77 -19.55
CA PHE A 192 -1.03 -8.78 -18.97
C PHE A 192 -2.33 -8.88 -19.75
N ARG A 193 -2.89 -7.74 -20.17
CA ARG A 193 -4.05 -7.72 -21.07
C ARG A 193 -3.78 -8.45 -22.39
N LEU A 194 -2.60 -8.27 -22.96
CA LEU A 194 -2.24 -8.80 -24.28
C LEU A 194 -1.85 -10.29 -24.21
N LEU A 195 -1.15 -10.72 -23.16
CA LEU A 195 -0.69 -12.10 -23.02
C LEU A 195 -1.71 -13.02 -22.34
N LEU A 196 -2.47 -12.50 -21.36
CA LEU A 196 -3.37 -13.29 -20.51
C LEU A 196 -4.85 -12.91 -20.69
N GLY A 197 -5.15 -11.89 -21.49
CA GLY A 197 -6.51 -11.44 -21.76
C GLY A 197 -7.11 -10.52 -20.69
N ASP A 198 -6.48 -10.36 -19.54
CA ASP A 198 -7.04 -9.66 -18.37
C ASP A 198 -5.99 -8.84 -17.60
N VAL A 199 -6.30 -7.56 -17.37
CA VAL A 199 -5.45 -6.63 -16.62
C VAL A 199 -5.28 -6.99 -15.14
N ARG A 200 -6.23 -7.71 -14.54
CA ARG A 200 -6.18 -8.09 -13.12
C ARG A 200 -5.00 -8.98 -12.81
N TYR A 201 -4.50 -9.78 -13.76
CA TYR A 201 -3.25 -10.51 -13.57
C TYR A 201 -2.05 -9.59 -13.34
N GLY A 202 -2.04 -8.39 -13.94
CA GLY A 202 -1.03 -7.36 -13.69
C GLY A 202 -1.14 -6.75 -12.29
N LEU A 203 -2.37 -6.53 -11.81
CA LEU A 203 -2.63 -6.08 -10.44
C LEU A 203 -2.19 -7.12 -9.41
N LEU A 204 -2.47 -8.41 -9.66
CA LEU A 204 -2.02 -9.52 -8.82
C LEU A 204 -0.49 -9.62 -8.80
N ALA A 205 0.15 -9.50 -9.96
CA ALA A 205 1.61 -9.46 -10.06
C ALA A 205 2.20 -8.28 -9.28
N ALA A 206 1.55 -7.11 -9.32
CA ALA A 206 1.96 -5.94 -8.54
C ALA A 206 1.92 -6.20 -7.03
N LEU A 207 0.87 -6.84 -6.51
CA LEU A 207 0.82 -7.24 -5.09
C LEU A 207 1.98 -8.17 -4.72
N VAL A 208 2.29 -9.14 -5.58
CA VAL A 208 3.43 -10.05 -5.36
C VAL A 208 4.74 -9.27 -5.33
N VAL A 209 4.97 -8.37 -6.29
CA VAL A 209 6.15 -7.49 -6.30
C VAL A 209 6.24 -6.67 -5.01
N ALA A 210 5.14 -6.09 -4.55
CA ALA A 210 5.09 -5.33 -3.31
C ALA A 210 5.50 -6.18 -2.10
N VAL A 211 4.95 -7.38 -1.97
CA VAL A 211 5.26 -8.33 -0.89
C VAL A 211 6.75 -8.66 -0.85
N TYR A 212 7.37 -8.93 -2.00
CA TYR A 212 8.80 -9.22 -2.05
C TYR A 212 9.67 -8.00 -1.81
N ALA A 213 9.28 -6.81 -2.28
CA ALA A 213 9.97 -5.56 -1.99
C ALA A 213 9.93 -5.23 -0.48
N VAL A 214 8.76 -5.37 0.16
CA VAL A 214 8.59 -5.19 1.60
C VAL A 214 9.40 -6.21 2.39
N ARG A 215 9.38 -7.49 1.99
CA ARG A 215 10.20 -8.54 2.61
C ARG A 215 11.70 -8.22 2.52
N ALA A 216 12.13 -7.67 1.38
CA ALA A 216 13.52 -7.32 1.15
C ALA A 216 13.98 -6.10 1.99
N LEU A 217 13.09 -5.35 2.64
CA LEU A 217 13.48 -4.30 3.59
C LEU A 217 13.98 -4.86 4.92
N GLY A 218 13.50 -6.05 5.32
CA GLY A 218 13.77 -6.60 6.63
C GLY A 218 15.17 -7.15 6.88
N ARG A 219 15.59 -7.16 8.16
CA ARG A 219 16.75 -7.94 8.60
C ARG A 219 16.47 -9.45 8.49
N PRO A 220 17.42 -10.26 8.00
CA PRO A 220 17.39 -11.71 8.22
C PRO A 220 17.27 -12.02 9.72
N GLY A 221 16.32 -12.89 10.08
CA GLY A 221 16.10 -13.28 11.48
C GLY A 221 15.25 -12.32 12.30
N ALA A 222 14.78 -11.17 11.75
CA ALA A 222 13.75 -10.39 12.41
C ALA A 222 12.47 -11.25 12.55
N PRO A 223 11.96 -11.49 13.77
CA PRO A 223 10.92 -12.50 14.02
C PRO A 223 9.61 -12.26 13.27
N TRP A 224 9.39 -11.05 12.76
CA TRP A 224 8.13 -10.58 12.16
C TRP A 224 8.20 -10.36 10.65
N MET A 225 9.41 -10.35 10.08
CA MET A 225 9.61 -10.23 8.63
C MET A 225 8.98 -11.36 7.80
N PRO A 226 8.73 -12.57 8.34
CA PRO A 226 7.94 -13.57 7.64
C PRO A 226 6.46 -13.19 7.46
N VAL A 227 5.93 -12.21 8.19
CA VAL A 227 4.50 -11.95 8.31
C VAL A 227 4.11 -10.57 7.80
N VAL A 228 4.84 -9.52 8.18
CA VAL A 228 4.55 -8.12 7.81
C VAL A 228 4.31 -7.94 6.30
N PRO A 229 5.15 -8.51 5.40
CA PRO A 229 4.94 -8.32 3.96
C PRO A 229 3.65 -8.97 3.46
N LEU A 230 3.21 -10.07 4.09
CA LEU A 230 2.00 -10.79 3.71
C LEU A 230 0.72 -9.97 4.00
N LEU A 231 0.79 -8.99 4.90
CA LEU A 231 -0.36 -8.11 5.17
C LEU A 231 -0.79 -7.29 3.96
N VAL A 232 0.11 -7.04 3.00
CA VAL A 232 -0.23 -6.39 1.72
C VAL A 232 -1.09 -7.28 0.83
N LEU A 233 -0.91 -8.60 0.94
CA LEU A 233 -1.51 -9.58 0.03
C LEU A 233 -2.74 -10.26 0.63
N VAL A 234 -2.73 -10.53 1.94
CA VAL A 234 -3.76 -11.27 2.67
C VAL A 234 -4.67 -10.31 3.45
N PHE A 235 -4.64 -9.02 3.11
CA PHE A 235 -5.61 -8.07 3.67
C PHE A 235 -7.03 -8.57 3.35
N PRO A 236 -7.98 -8.49 4.32
CA PRO A 236 -9.37 -8.82 4.05
C PRO A 236 -9.87 -8.04 2.84
N GLU A 237 -10.65 -8.67 1.97
CA GLU A 237 -11.17 -8.05 0.74
C GLU A 237 -10.11 -7.75 -0.35
N SER A 238 -8.89 -8.30 -0.26
CA SER A 238 -7.89 -8.24 -1.34
C SER A 238 -8.38 -8.86 -2.66
N CYS A 239 -9.05 -10.01 -2.58
CA CYS A 239 -9.70 -10.63 -3.75
C CYS A 239 -10.85 -9.78 -4.29
N TYR A 240 -11.63 -9.15 -3.41
CA TYR A 240 -12.67 -8.21 -3.83
C TYR A 240 -12.06 -7.01 -4.57
N ALA A 241 -11.00 -6.40 -4.05
CA ALA A 241 -10.31 -5.31 -4.73
C ALA A 241 -9.77 -5.71 -6.11
N LEU A 242 -9.27 -6.95 -6.22
CA LEU A 242 -8.81 -7.52 -7.47
C LEU A 242 -9.97 -7.74 -8.45
N GLU A 243 -11.08 -8.30 -7.98
CA GLU A 243 -12.32 -8.48 -8.77
C GLU A 243 -12.77 -7.15 -9.39
N GLN A 244 -12.70 -6.06 -8.61
CA GLN A 244 -13.06 -4.70 -9.01
C GLN A 244 -12.02 -4.02 -9.93
N SER A 245 -10.89 -4.66 -10.21
CA SER A 245 -9.77 -4.10 -11.00
C SER A 245 -9.22 -2.77 -10.46
N TRP A 246 -9.38 -2.51 -9.17
CA TRP A 246 -8.86 -1.31 -8.55
C TRP A 246 -7.34 -1.27 -8.64
N THR A 247 -6.82 -0.16 -9.15
CA THR A 247 -5.43 0.05 -9.58
C THR A 247 -4.41 0.21 -8.44
N GLU A 248 -4.85 0.37 -7.20
CA GLU A 248 -4.01 0.61 -6.03
C GLU A 248 -2.85 -0.38 -5.86
N PRO A 249 -2.98 -1.69 -6.17
CA PRO A 249 -1.86 -2.64 -6.19
C PRO A 249 -0.62 -2.16 -6.96
N LEU A 250 -0.79 -1.47 -8.11
CA LEU A 250 0.33 -0.93 -8.88
C LEU A 250 1.10 0.13 -8.10
N LEU A 251 0.36 1.03 -7.43
CA LEU A 251 0.96 2.11 -6.64
C LEU A 251 1.68 1.53 -5.41
N VAL A 252 1.07 0.54 -4.77
CA VAL A 252 1.68 -0.18 -3.65
C VAL A 252 3.00 -0.85 -4.08
N ALA A 253 3.03 -1.51 -5.23
CA ALA A 253 4.24 -2.11 -5.78
C ALA A 253 5.33 -1.06 -6.08
N CYS A 254 4.96 0.02 -6.78
CA CYS A 254 5.90 1.08 -7.15
C CYS A 254 6.50 1.77 -5.92
N LEU A 255 5.68 2.10 -4.92
CA LEU A 255 6.17 2.73 -3.69
C LEU A 255 6.98 1.76 -2.82
N ALA A 256 6.60 0.47 -2.75
CA ALA A 256 7.41 -0.52 -2.06
C ALA A 256 8.79 -0.71 -2.70
N VAL A 257 8.86 -0.77 -4.04
CA VAL A 257 10.11 -0.83 -4.80
C VAL A 257 10.92 0.45 -4.63
N MET A 258 10.29 1.62 -4.68
CA MET A 258 10.94 2.91 -4.41
C MET A 258 11.62 2.90 -3.05
N VAL A 259 10.88 2.54 -2.00
CA VAL A 259 11.39 2.54 -0.62
C VAL A 259 12.54 1.54 -0.47
N TRP A 260 12.36 0.32 -0.97
CA TRP A 260 13.42 -0.69 -0.97
C TRP A 260 14.66 -0.24 -1.73
N ALA A 261 14.50 0.26 -2.96
CA ALA A 261 15.61 0.70 -3.80
C ALA A 261 16.39 1.85 -3.14
N ALA A 262 15.70 2.84 -2.58
CA ALA A 262 16.33 3.96 -1.87
C ALA A 262 17.10 3.48 -0.62
N CYS A 263 16.51 2.59 0.19
CA CYS A 263 17.18 1.99 1.35
C CYS A 263 18.41 1.14 0.98
N ARG A 264 18.48 0.63 -0.26
CA ARG A 264 19.60 -0.16 -0.78
C ARG A 264 20.58 0.65 -1.62
N GLY A 265 20.47 1.98 -1.66
CA GLY A 265 21.33 2.86 -2.45
C GLY A 265 21.12 2.78 -3.97
N ARG A 266 20.04 2.11 -4.43
CA ARG A 266 19.68 1.96 -5.85
C ARG A 266 18.89 3.17 -6.34
N GLY A 267 19.53 4.32 -6.36
CA GLY A 267 18.88 5.61 -6.61
C GLY A 267 18.11 5.70 -7.94
N ALA A 268 18.66 5.16 -9.03
CA ALA A 268 18.00 5.18 -10.34
C ALA A 268 16.68 4.37 -10.34
N LEU A 269 16.71 3.15 -9.77
CA LEU A 269 15.51 2.33 -9.65
C LEU A 269 14.46 2.97 -8.76
N ALA A 270 14.88 3.64 -7.67
CA ALA A 270 13.97 4.38 -6.82
C ALA A 270 13.28 5.55 -7.55
N VAL A 271 14.04 6.29 -8.38
CA VAL A 271 13.50 7.37 -9.22
C VAL A 271 12.51 6.84 -10.24
N VAL A 272 12.85 5.76 -10.97
CA VAL A 272 11.96 5.14 -11.95
C VAL A 272 10.69 4.65 -11.29
N ALA A 273 10.78 3.92 -10.17
CA ALA A 273 9.61 3.42 -9.46
C ALA A 273 8.69 4.55 -8.98
N PHE A 274 9.25 5.66 -8.48
CA PHE A 274 8.43 6.81 -8.07
C PHE A 274 7.84 7.57 -9.25
N ALA A 275 8.59 7.72 -10.35
CA ALA A 275 8.10 8.35 -11.57
C ALA A 275 6.92 7.58 -12.17
N VAL A 276 7.03 6.26 -12.22
CA VAL A 276 5.95 5.38 -12.67
C VAL A 276 4.72 5.52 -11.77
N ALA A 277 4.89 5.56 -10.44
CA ALA A 277 3.77 5.81 -9.52
C ALA A 277 3.09 7.17 -9.79
N LEU A 278 3.88 8.22 -9.99
CA LEU A 278 3.40 9.57 -10.32
C LEU A 278 2.68 9.62 -11.68
N ALA A 279 3.12 8.81 -12.64
CA ALA A 279 2.52 8.71 -13.97
C ALA A 279 1.33 7.74 -14.04
N SER A 280 0.95 7.10 -12.93
CA SER A 280 -0.21 6.20 -12.84
C SER A 280 -1.43 6.89 -12.23
N LYS A 281 -1.26 7.65 -11.14
CA LYS A 281 -2.35 8.40 -10.48
C LYS A 281 -1.94 9.75 -9.93
N GLN A 282 -2.81 10.73 -10.15
CA GLN A 282 -2.68 12.13 -9.75
C GLN A 282 -2.39 12.33 -8.26
N HIS A 283 -3.07 11.64 -7.35
CA HIS A 283 -2.91 11.86 -5.90
C HIS A 283 -1.54 11.42 -5.36
N VAL A 284 -0.75 10.64 -6.12
CA VAL A 284 0.63 10.30 -5.74
C VAL A 284 1.53 11.54 -5.70
N VAL A 285 1.17 12.61 -6.40
CA VAL A 285 1.90 13.89 -6.36
C VAL A 285 2.02 14.46 -4.95
N LEU A 286 1.07 14.15 -4.07
CA LEU A 286 1.09 14.55 -2.66
C LEU A 286 2.24 13.92 -1.86
N LEU A 287 2.85 12.86 -2.39
CA LEU A 287 4.02 12.24 -1.78
C LEU A 287 5.33 12.95 -2.18
N VAL A 288 5.33 13.82 -3.19
CA VAL A 288 6.54 14.50 -3.67
C VAL A 288 7.21 15.35 -2.58
N PRO A 289 6.50 16.19 -1.80
CA PRO A 289 7.11 16.93 -0.71
C PRO A 289 7.73 16.02 0.36
N VAL A 290 7.05 14.92 0.70
CA VAL A 290 7.54 13.93 1.69
C VAL A 290 8.79 13.21 1.17
N ALA A 291 8.80 12.82 -0.11
CA ALA A 291 9.96 12.21 -0.77
C ALA A 291 11.15 13.17 -0.86
N ALA A 292 10.88 14.46 -1.14
CA ALA A 292 11.92 15.48 -1.28
C ALA A 292 12.67 15.76 0.02
N VAL A 293 11.98 15.66 1.17
CA VAL A 293 12.56 15.86 2.51
C VAL A 293 13.09 14.58 3.16
N TRP A 294 12.88 13.42 2.54
CA TRP A 294 13.45 12.15 2.98
C TRP A 294 14.93 12.04 2.57
N PRO A 295 15.90 12.01 3.50
CA PRO A 295 17.34 12.08 3.16
C PRO A 295 17.84 11.03 2.17
N ALA A 296 17.35 9.79 2.25
CA ALA A 296 17.80 8.73 1.35
C ALA A 296 17.32 8.91 -0.09
N PHE A 297 16.28 9.72 -0.33
CA PHE A 297 15.76 10.02 -1.66
C PHE A 297 16.15 11.44 -2.09
N GLY A 298 15.66 12.46 -1.37
CA GLY A 298 16.04 13.86 -1.47
C GLY A 298 15.44 14.61 -2.67
N ARG A 299 15.51 15.96 -2.60
CA ARG A 299 14.92 16.88 -3.60
C ARG A 299 15.33 16.62 -5.05
N ARG A 300 16.60 16.23 -5.29
CA ARG A 300 17.10 16.00 -6.66
C ARG A 300 16.45 14.77 -7.30
N ARG A 301 16.30 13.68 -6.54
CA ARG A 301 15.63 12.46 -7.03
C ARG A 301 14.12 12.65 -7.13
N ALA A 302 13.52 13.44 -6.23
CA ALA A 302 12.12 13.84 -6.36
C ALA A 302 11.88 14.64 -7.64
N ALA A 303 12.70 15.66 -7.93
CA ALA A 303 12.60 16.42 -9.18
C ALA A 303 12.84 15.54 -10.42
N ALA A 304 13.82 14.64 -10.38
CA ALA A 304 14.06 13.69 -11.46
C ALA A 304 12.87 12.74 -11.69
N ALA A 305 12.22 12.27 -10.62
CA ALA A 305 11.04 11.43 -10.72
C ALA A 305 9.85 12.19 -11.31
N CYS A 306 9.63 13.44 -10.90
CA CYS A 306 8.62 14.31 -11.51
C CYS A 306 8.90 14.55 -12.99
N GLY A 307 10.14 14.87 -13.35
CA GLY A 307 10.53 15.07 -14.76
C GLY A 307 10.33 13.80 -15.60
N LEU A 308 10.73 12.65 -15.08
CA LEU A 308 10.51 11.37 -15.76
C LEU A 308 9.03 11.01 -15.88
N ALA A 309 8.22 11.30 -14.85
CA ALA A 309 6.77 11.12 -14.92
C ALA A 309 6.16 12.00 -16.01
N LEU A 310 6.55 13.27 -16.09
CA LEU A 310 6.10 14.18 -17.14
C LEU A 310 6.47 13.66 -18.54
N VAL A 311 7.71 13.19 -18.72
CA VAL A 311 8.15 12.56 -19.98
C VAL A 311 7.29 11.34 -20.32
N PHE A 312 6.94 10.53 -19.32
CA PHE A 312 6.09 9.36 -19.51
C PHE A 312 4.66 9.74 -19.93
N VAL A 313 4.09 10.78 -19.33
CA VAL A 313 2.71 11.23 -19.62
C VAL A 313 2.63 12.06 -20.91
N ALA A 314 3.73 12.71 -21.31
CA ALA A 314 3.79 13.66 -22.43
C ALA A 314 3.18 13.17 -23.76
N PRO A 315 3.37 11.92 -24.23
CA PRO A 315 2.81 11.49 -25.51
C PRO A 315 1.29 11.69 -25.61
N TRP A 316 0.56 11.41 -24.53
CA TRP A 316 -0.90 11.53 -24.50
C TRP A 316 -1.37 12.97 -24.35
N VAL A 317 -0.62 13.79 -23.59
CA VAL A 317 -0.93 15.22 -23.41
C VAL A 317 -0.65 16.01 -24.68
N LEU A 318 0.41 15.64 -25.42
CA LEU A 318 0.77 16.30 -26.67
C LEU A 318 -0.14 15.92 -27.83
N ASP A 319 -0.68 14.70 -27.81
CA ASP A 319 -1.66 14.24 -28.79
C ASP A 319 -3.00 14.98 -28.65
N ASP A 320 -3.56 15.05 -27.43
CA ASP A 320 -4.75 15.85 -27.15
C ASP A 320 -4.74 16.38 -25.69
N PRO A 321 -4.29 17.63 -25.46
CA PRO A 321 -4.26 18.21 -24.13
C PRO A 321 -5.65 18.47 -23.56
N GLY A 322 -6.65 18.69 -24.43
CA GLY A 322 -8.03 18.96 -24.04
C GLY A 322 -8.69 17.72 -23.46
N ALA A 323 -8.59 16.59 -24.16
CA ALA A 323 -9.11 15.29 -23.70
C ALA A 323 -8.40 14.84 -22.41
N PHE A 324 -7.06 14.94 -22.35
CA PHE A 324 -6.31 14.63 -21.13
C PHE A 324 -6.79 15.47 -19.93
N PHE A 325 -6.89 16.78 -20.10
CA PHE A 325 -7.28 17.68 -19.00
C PHE A 325 -8.73 17.45 -18.56
N HIS A 326 -9.63 17.23 -19.52
CA HIS A 326 -11.01 16.88 -19.23
C HIS A 326 -11.09 15.64 -18.34
N ASP A 327 -10.48 14.54 -18.78
CA ASP A 327 -10.65 13.24 -18.15
C ASP A 327 -9.86 13.06 -16.85
N ALA A 328 -8.55 13.36 -16.88
CA ALA A 328 -7.67 13.09 -15.76
C ALA A 328 -7.79 14.14 -14.64
N VAL A 329 -8.24 15.37 -14.98
CA VAL A 329 -8.26 16.50 -14.04
C VAL A 329 -9.69 16.99 -13.80
N ARG A 330 -10.36 17.49 -14.83
CA ARG A 330 -11.63 18.21 -14.68
C ARG A 330 -12.74 17.31 -14.14
N THR A 331 -12.90 16.10 -14.67
CA THR A 331 -13.96 15.19 -14.20
C THR A 331 -13.88 14.90 -12.70
N ASN A 332 -12.67 14.73 -12.15
CA ASN A 332 -12.47 14.53 -10.71
C ASN A 332 -12.77 15.81 -9.89
N LEU A 333 -12.45 16.99 -10.42
CA LEU A 333 -12.72 18.28 -9.77
C LEU A 333 -14.20 18.66 -9.79
N ASP A 334 -14.90 18.34 -10.88
CA ASP A 334 -16.32 18.65 -11.07
C ASP A 334 -17.23 17.59 -10.41
N TYR A 335 -16.68 16.43 -10.02
CA TYR A 335 -17.43 15.35 -9.36
C TYR A 335 -18.12 15.85 -8.08
N PRO A 336 -19.43 15.57 -7.88
CA PRO A 336 -20.15 15.99 -6.68
C PRO A 336 -19.68 15.24 -5.44
N VAL A 337 -20.01 15.77 -4.26
CA VAL A 337 -19.86 15.03 -3.01
C VAL A 337 -20.89 13.90 -2.98
N LEU A 338 -20.47 12.68 -2.67
CA LEU A 338 -21.37 11.53 -2.58
C LEU A 338 -21.79 11.30 -1.12
N ASP A 339 -23.10 11.20 -0.89
CA ASP A 339 -23.68 10.92 0.44
C ASP A 339 -23.26 9.56 1.02
N HIS A 340 -22.93 8.61 0.15
CA HIS A 340 -22.50 7.26 0.53
C HIS A 340 -20.96 7.11 0.49
N SER A 341 -20.22 8.22 0.39
CA SER A 341 -18.77 8.21 0.54
C SER A 341 -18.39 7.86 1.99
N LEU A 342 -17.33 7.06 2.15
CA LEU A 342 -16.77 6.69 3.45
C LEU A 342 -15.92 7.81 4.09
N SER A 343 -15.81 8.96 3.41
CA SER A 343 -15.08 10.13 3.90
C SER A 343 -15.89 10.94 4.92
N VAL A 344 -15.19 11.69 5.78
CA VAL A 344 -15.80 12.69 6.67
C VAL A 344 -16.60 13.73 5.88
N THR A 345 -16.14 14.11 4.69
CA THR A 345 -16.86 15.02 3.80
C THR A 345 -18.19 14.44 3.32
N GLY A 346 -18.22 13.17 2.92
CA GLY A 346 -19.46 12.49 2.53
C GLY A 346 -20.43 12.35 3.69
N TRP A 347 -19.92 11.93 4.86
CA TRP A 347 -20.71 11.85 6.09
C TRP A 347 -21.30 13.21 6.48
N ALA A 348 -20.51 14.29 6.43
CA ALA A 348 -20.99 15.64 6.75
C ALA A 348 -22.06 16.12 5.76
N HIS A 349 -21.84 15.89 4.46
CA HIS A 349 -22.77 16.24 3.39
C HIS A 349 -24.12 15.50 3.54
N HIS A 350 -24.10 14.23 3.93
CA HIS A 350 -25.32 13.46 4.24
C HIS A 350 -26.18 14.13 5.32
N PHE A 351 -25.57 14.88 6.25
CA PHE A 351 -26.26 15.67 7.29
C PHE A 351 -26.44 17.15 6.91
N GLY A 352 -26.25 17.52 5.64
CA GLY A 352 -26.41 18.88 5.13
C GLY A 352 -25.28 19.84 5.51
N VAL A 353 -24.09 19.33 5.81
CA VAL A 353 -22.91 20.14 6.19
C VAL A 353 -21.84 20.09 5.10
N ASP A 354 -21.55 21.25 4.50
CA ASP A 354 -20.50 21.40 3.51
C ASP A 354 -19.16 21.83 4.14
N LEU A 355 -18.17 20.92 4.14
CA LEU A 355 -16.85 21.20 4.72
C LEU A 355 -15.96 22.10 3.83
N GLY A 356 -16.26 22.19 2.54
CA GLY A 356 -15.52 22.97 1.54
C GLY A 356 -14.04 22.55 1.38
N PHE A 357 -13.34 23.16 0.42
CA PHE A 357 -11.92 22.84 0.17
C PHE A 357 -10.97 23.33 1.30
N GLY A 358 -11.36 24.38 2.02
CA GLY A 358 -10.53 25.01 3.06
C GLY A 358 -10.16 24.09 4.22
N THR A 359 -11.09 23.24 4.67
CA THR A 359 -10.82 22.23 5.71
C THR A 359 -9.77 21.22 5.27
N THR A 360 -9.85 20.74 4.02
CA THR A 360 -8.84 19.86 3.42
C THR A 360 -7.47 20.51 3.37
N ALA A 361 -7.40 21.78 2.94
CA ALA A 361 -6.13 22.52 2.87
C ALA A 361 -5.47 22.69 4.25
N VAL A 362 -6.25 23.04 5.28
CA VAL A 362 -5.74 23.20 6.66
C VAL A 362 -5.26 21.85 7.22
N ALA A 363 -6.05 20.79 7.05
CA ALA A 363 -5.68 19.45 7.51
C ALA A 363 -4.40 18.95 6.82
N LEU A 364 -4.28 19.15 5.50
CA LEU A 364 -3.07 18.84 4.75
C LEU A 364 -1.86 19.62 5.24
N ALA A 365 -1.99 20.93 5.48
CA ALA A 365 -0.90 21.74 6.01
C ALA A 365 -0.40 21.21 7.37
N ALA A 366 -1.32 20.86 8.27
CA ALA A 366 -0.98 20.26 9.56
C ALA A 366 -0.27 18.91 9.40
N VAL A 367 -0.75 18.04 8.52
CA VAL A 367 -0.16 16.72 8.29
C VAL A 367 1.19 16.80 7.57
N TYR A 368 1.37 17.71 6.63
CA TYR A 368 2.69 17.98 6.06
C TYR A 368 3.68 18.48 7.10
N LEU A 369 3.26 19.33 8.05
CA LEU A 369 4.11 19.74 9.17
C LEU A 369 4.51 18.55 10.05
N LEU A 370 3.58 17.62 10.31
CA LEU A 370 3.86 16.39 11.05
C LEU A 370 4.81 15.46 10.28
N ALA A 371 4.57 15.24 8.99
CA ALA A 371 5.44 14.45 8.12
C ALA A 371 6.83 15.07 8.02
N TRP A 372 6.92 16.40 7.94
CA TRP A 372 8.17 17.14 7.98
C TRP A 372 8.88 16.96 9.32
N ARG A 373 8.18 16.99 10.46
CA ARG A 373 8.81 16.71 11.78
C ARG A 373 9.26 15.26 11.94
N ALA A 374 8.53 14.32 11.34
CA ALA A 374 8.88 12.91 11.32
C ALA A 374 9.90 12.55 10.22
N ARG A 375 10.38 13.53 9.44
CA ARG A 375 11.37 13.29 8.38
C ARG A 375 12.67 12.76 8.99
N GLY A 376 13.27 11.78 8.33
CA GLY A 376 14.60 11.32 8.72
C GLY A 376 14.98 10.02 8.03
N ASP A 377 14.08 9.05 8.04
CA ASP A 377 14.32 7.71 7.51
C ASP A 377 13.14 7.23 6.63
N ALA A 378 13.23 5.99 6.18
CA ALA A 378 12.18 5.35 5.39
C ALA A 378 10.87 5.20 6.16
N THR A 379 10.94 5.04 7.48
CA THR A 379 9.76 5.00 8.36
C THR A 379 9.03 6.33 8.34
N GLY A 380 9.76 7.44 8.46
CA GLY A 380 9.22 8.80 8.36
C GLY A 380 8.56 9.07 7.02
N PHE A 381 9.17 8.64 5.90
CA PHE A 381 8.55 8.74 4.58
C PHE A 381 7.26 7.94 4.49
N ALA A 382 7.28 6.66 4.87
CA ALA A 382 6.14 5.77 4.73
C ALA A 382 4.98 6.19 5.65
N ALA A 383 5.25 6.49 6.92
CA ALA A 383 4.23 6.97 7.87
C ALA A 383 3.72 8.38 7.50
N GLY A 384 4.60 9.30 7.11
CA GLY A 384 4.22 10.64 6.65
C GLY A 384 3.36 10.60 5.40
N GLY A 385 3.75 9.79 4.41
CA GLY A 385 2.97 9.56 3.20
C GLY A 385 1.62 8.91 3.47
N ALA A 386 1.57 7.92 4.38
CA ALA A 386 0.31 7.31 4.81
C ALA A 386 -0.64 8.35 5.41
N LEU A 387 -0.14 9.23 6.28
CA LEU A 387 -0.95 10.29 6.89
C LEU A 387 -1.44 11.29 5.84
N VAL A 388 -0.59 11.75 4.94
CA VAL A 388 -0.97 12.69 3.87
C VAL A 388 -2.09 12.11 3.02
N LEU A 389 -1.93 10.86 2.54
CA LEU A 389 -2.94 10.23 1.72
C LEU A 389 -4.21 9.93 2.51
N LEU A 390 -4.10 9.44 3.75
CA LEU A 390 -5.27 9.19 4.60
C LEU A 390 -6.07 10.48 4.83
N THR A 391 -5.41 11.62 5.05
CA THR A 391 -6.10 12.92 5.18
C THR A 391 -6.87 13.29 3.92
N VAL A 392 -6.29 13.06 2.73
CA VAL A 392 -7.03 13.28 1.48
C VAL A 392 -8.20 12.33 1.37
N VAL A 393 -8.02 11.03 1.64
CA VAL A 393 -9.09 10.04 1.59
C VAL A 393 -10.23 10.42 2.56
N GLU A 394 -9.92 10.82 3.79
CA GLU A 394 -10.93 11.21 4.79
C GLU A 394 -11.66 12.51 4.43
N LEU A 395 -11.07 13.38 3.62
CA LEU A 395 -11.65 14.68 3.27
C LEU A 395 -12.06 14.78 1.79
N ASN A 396 -11.93 13.69 1.02
CA ASN A 396 -12.31 13.67 -0.39
C ASN A 396 -13.83 13.70 -0.56
N LYS A 397 -14.29 14.18 -1.72
CA LYS A 397 -15.70 14.17 -2.13
C LYS A 397 -16.25 12.75 -2.34
N GLN A 398 -15.35 11.82 -2.66
CA GLN A 398 -15.63 10.41 -2.91
C GLN A 398 -14.47 9.56 -2.40
N SER A 399 -14.75 8.75 -1.39
CA SER A 399 -13.84 7.75 -0.87
C SER A 399 -14.57 6.44 -0.66
N PHE A 400 -14.05 5.40 -1.27
CA PHE A 400 -14.49 4.02 -1.12
C PHE A 400 -13.37 3.17 -0.55
N PHE A 401 -13.67 1.90 -0.26
CA PHE A 401 -12.74 0.93 0.32
C PHE A 401 -11.34 0.99 -0.32
N ASN A 402 -11.25 1.03 -1.65
CA ASN A 402 -9.98 1.01 -2.39
C ASN A 402 -9.07 2.19 -2.06
N HIS A 403 -9.63 3.36 -1.76
CA HIS A 403 -8.86 4.56 -1.47
C HIS A 403 -8.02 4.38 -0.19
N TYR A 404 -8.45 3.50 0.73
CA TYR A 404 -7.73 3.18 1.96
C TYR A 404 -6.58 2.18 1.77
N THR A 405 -6.53 1.47 0.64
CA THR A 405 -5.52 0.44 0.37
C THR A 405 -4.10 1.01 0.34
N LEU A 406 -3.90 2.15 -0.33
CA LEU A 406 -2.58 2.75 -0.47
C LEU A 406 -2.03 3.34 0.85
N PRO A 407 -2.79 4.17 1.63
CA PRO A 407 -2.36 4.60 2.96
C PRO A 407 -2.03 3.43 3.88
N MET A 408 -2.83 2.37 3.86
CA MET A 408 -2.60 1.19 4.67
C MET A 408 -1.33 0.44 4.27
N ALA A 409 -1.07 0.27 2.97
CA ALA A 409 0.16 -0.35 2.49
C ALA A 409 1.40 0.47 2.90
N LEU A 410 1.30 1.81 2.91
CA LEU A 410 2.34 2.69 3.44
C LEU A 410 2.55 2.51 4.95
N LEU A 411 1.50 2.24 5.74
CA LEU A 411 1.66 1.87 7.15
C LEU A 411 2.35 0.51 7.31
N VAL A 412 2.04 -0.48 6.46
CA VAL A 412 2.74 -1.78 6.45
C VAL A 412 4.22 -1.58 6.09
N LEU A 413 4.52 -0.72 5.10
CA LEU A 413 5.89 -0.33 4.76
C LEU A 413 6.59 0.34 5.94
N ALA A 414 5.94 1.26 6.65
CA ALA A 414 6.51 1.90 7.84
C ALA A 414 6.85 0.87 8.93
N ILE A 415 5.97 -0.11 9.17
CA ILE A 415 6.27 -1.21 10.10
C ILE A 415 7.48 -2.00 9.60
N ALA A 416 7.54 -2.36 8.31
CA ALA A 416 8.65 -3.12 7.75
C ALA A 416 9.99 -2.37 7.86
N THR A 417 9.99 -1.04 7.68
CA THR A 417 11.22 -0.22 7.79
C THR A 417 11.70 -0.10 9.23
N THR A 418 10.83 -0.13 10.25
CA THR A 418 11.30 -0.20 11.66
C THR A 418 12.02 -1.51 11.97
N LEU A 419 11.74 -2.56 11.20
CA LEU A 419 12.38 -3.88 11.32
C LEU A 419 13.66 -4.00 10.47
N ALA A 420 13.98 -2.99 9.65
CA ALA A 420 15.14 -2.96 8.78
C ALA A 420 16.45 -2.72 9.55
N PRO A 421 17.62 -3.15 9.02
CA PRO A 421 18.94 -2.83 9.56
C PRO A 421 19.08 -1.35 9.90
N ALA A 422 19.68 -1.03 11.06
CA ALA A 422 20.12 0.32 11.34
C ALA A 422 21.22 0.60 10.33
N PRO A 423 21.29 1.80 9.74
CA PRO A 423 22.46 2.17 8.96
C PRO A 423 23.68 1.95 9.86
N GLY A 424 24.58 1.05 9.44
CA GLY A 424 25.85 0.85 10.13
C GLY A 424 26.60 2.17 10.19
N PRO A 425 27.51 2.37 11.16
CA PRO A 425 28.44 3.48 11.09
C PRO A 425 29.08 3.43 9.69
N GLY A 426 29.00 4.54 8.96
CA GLY A 426 29.71 4.67 7.69
C GLY A 426 31.19 4.35 7.92
N PRO A 427 31.93 3.94 6.87
CA PRO A 427 33.36 3.75 7.01
C PRO A 427 33.95 5.01 7.67
N GLU A 428 34.56 4.80 8.83
CA GLU A 428 35.31 5.82 9.54
C GLU A 428 36.30 6.40 8.52
N PRO A 429 36.36 7.73 8.33
CA PRO A 429 37.33 8.31 7.42
C PRO A 429 38.70 7.75 7.84
N ALA A 430 39.34 7.03 6.92
CA ALA A 430 40.65 6.47 7.16
C ALA A 430 41.55 7.61 7.65
N ASP A 431 42.05 7.45 8.87
CA ASP A 431 42.96 8.39 9.51
C ASP A 431 44.25 8.39 8.68
N THR A 432 44.32 9.28 7.68
CA THR A 432 45.45 9.38 6.75
C THR A 432 46.60 10.21 7.28
N ASP A 433 46.64 10.50 8.59
CA ASP A 433 47.67 11.34 9.22
C ASP A 433 48.58 10.57 10.20
N ALA A 434 48.89 9.31 9.92
CA ALA A 434 50.10 8.67 10.44
C ALA A 434 51.25 8.90 9.44
N ALA A 435 51.80 10.10 9.46
CA ALA A 435 53.07 10.39 8.80
C ALA A 435 54.18 9.55 9.47
N ASP A 436 54.83 8.70 8.69
CA ASP A 436 56.06 8.01 9.08
C ASP A 436 57.12 9.04 9.53
N PRO A 437 57.84 8.80 10.64
CA PRO A 437 58.97 9.62 11.00
C PRO A 437 60.11 9.44 9.99
N PRO A 438 60.93 10.47 9.73
CA PRO A 438 62.03 10.37 8.78
C PRO A 438 63.05 9.35 9.25
N ALA A 439 63.49 8.48 8.32
CA ALA A 439 64.65 7.64 8.52
C ALA A 439 65.91 8.53 8.49
N ASP A 440 66.66 8.53 9.59
CA ASP A 440 68.05 8.97 9.61
C ASP A 440 68.90 7.95 8.84
N ASP A 441 69.53 8.42 7.75
CA ASP A 441 70.87 8.00 7.26
C ASP A 441 71.39 9.00 6.22
#